data_AF-A0A954RDV6-F1
#
_entry.id   AF-A0A954RDV6-F1
#
_cell.length_a   1.000
_cell.length_b   1.000
_cell.length_c   1.000
_cell.angle_alpha   90.00
_cell.angle_beta   90.00
_cell.angle_gamma   90.00
#
_symmetry.space_group_name_H-M   'P 1'
#
loop_
_entity.id
_entity.type
_entity.pdbx_description
1 polymer ?
#
loop_
_entity_poly.entity_id
_entity_poly.type
_entity_poly.pdbx_seq_one_letter_code
_entity_poly.pdbx_strand_id
1 'polypeptide(L)'
;MSNLFGSYYVKPTATACRQAMALCNNSMRDFQLLRRHALNLAFWPSEADLDWCWIKSLEAKRVGELRVHEVIAQHNNIRIIFFKSNKILPSEPLPRIWTLTVFQKKRDDFSGKEIAAFRVMRDIVVKRWYAGIAGA
;
A
#
# COMPACT_ATOMS: atom_id res chain seq x y z
N MET A 1 21.13 15.31 -5.74
CA MET A 1 20.14 15.58 -6.79
C MET A 1 18.85 14.89 -6.36
N SER A 2 17.88 15.63 -5.85
CA SER A 2 16.54 15.08 -5.57
C SER A 2 15.92 14.71 -6.90
N ASN A 3 15.68 13.41 -7.10
CA ASN A 3 15.03 12.94 -8.30
C ASN A 3 13.57 13.45 -8.24
N LEU A 4 13.12 14.20 -9.26
CA LEU A 4 11.73 14.68 -9.35
C LEU A 4 10.70 13.53 -9.34
N PHE A 5 11.16 12.31 -9.58
CA PHE A 5 10.35 11.09 -9.66
C PHE A 5 10.80 10.10 -8.59
N GLY A 6 9.85 9.57 -7.82
CA GLY A 6 10.12 8.52 -6.84
C GLY A 6 10.68 7.24 -7.48
N SER A 7 11.24 6.37 -6.64
CA SER A 7 11.85 5.08 -7.06
C SER A 7 10.83 3.98 -7.38
N TYR A 8 9.53 4.21 -7.14
CA TYR A 8 8.47 3.22 -7.33
C TYR A 8 7.22 3.81 -8.00
N TYR A 9 6.53 2.99 -8.79
CA TYR A 9 5.14 3.25 -9.15
C TYR A 9 4.19 2.76 -8.08
N VAL A 10 3.43 3.67 -7.47
CA VAL A 10 2.38 3.32 -6.52
C VAL A 10 1.07 3.04 -7.28
N LYS A 11 0.57 1.81 -7.18
CA LYS A 11 -0.65 1.39 -7.89
C LYS A 11 -1.67 0.79 -6.93
N PRO A 12 -2.84 1.42 -6.76
CA PRO A 12 -3.89 0.84 -5.94
C PRO A 12 -4.58 -0.32 -6.64
N THR A 13 -4.95 -1.34 -5.86
CA THR A 13 -5.90 -2.37 -6.30
C THR A 13 -7.32 -1.79 -6.31
N ALA A 14 -8.23 -2.43 -7.05
CA ALA A 14 -9.64 -2.04 -7.05
C ALA A 14 -10.26 -2.11 -5.64
N THR A 15 -9.84 -3.11 -4.84
CA THR A 15 -10.24 -3.25 -3.43
C THR A 15 -9.78 -2.04 -2.60
N ALA A 16 -8.50 -1.66 -2.71
CA ALA A 16 -7.97 -0.49 -2.02
C ALA A 16 -8.70 0.80 -2.43
N CYS A 17 -8.93 1.02 -3.73
CA CYS A 17 -9.69 2.19 -4.20
C CYS A 17 -11.10 2.23 -3.62
N ARG A 18 -11.83 1.11 -3.66
CA ARG A 18 -13.21 1.04 -3.15
C ARG A 18 -13.27 1.31 -1.65
N GLN A 19 -12.38 0.68 -0.88
CA GLN A 19 -12.34 0.86 0.57
C GLN A 19 -11.89 2.27 0.98
N ALA A 20 -10.90 2.83 0.29
CA ALA A 20 -10.49 4.21 0.51
C ALA A 20 -11.64 5.19 0.20
N MET A 21 -12.35 5.00 -0.91
CA MET A 21 -13.51 5.85 -1.24
C MET A 21 -14.63 5.73 -0.19
N ALA A 22 -14.93 4.51 0.25
CA ALA A 22 -15.92 4.27 1.30
C ALA A 22 -15.50 4.90 2.64
N LEU A 23 -14.23 4.76 3.03
CA LEU A 23 -13.66 5.39 4.23
C LEU A 23 -13.74 6.91 4.15
N CYS A 24 -13.61 7.48 2.95
CA CYS A 24 -13.74 8.91 2.70
C CYS A 24 -15.19 9.38 2.56
N ASN A 25 -16.20 8.60 2.96
CA ASN A 25 -17.63 8.93 2.78
C ASN A 25 -17.99 9.29 1.33
N ASN A 26 -17.31 8.68 0.36
CA ASN A 26 -17.39 9.00 -1.08
C ASN A 26 -17.02 10.45 -1.45
N SER A 27 -16.34 11.18 -0.56
CA SER A 27 -15.77 12.49 -0.83
C SER A 27 -14.51 12.35 -1.66
N MET A 28 -14.55 12.87 -2.90
CA MET A 28 -13.38 12.89 -3.77
C MET A 28 -12.23 13.71 -3.18
N ARG A 29 -12.54 14.80 -2.46
CA ARG A 29 -11.55 15.64 -1.79
C ARG A 29 -10.76 14.83 -0.76
N ASP A 30 -11.45 14.15 0.14
CA ASP A 30 -10.83 13.35 1.19
C ASP A 30 -10.09 12.14 0.61
N PHE A 31 -10.66 11.54 -0.44
CA PHE A 31 -9.99 10.47 -1.17
C PHE A 31 -8.66 10.92 -1.78
N GLN A 32 -8.58 12.13 -2.37
CA GLN A 32 -7.30 12.63 -2.90
C GLN A 32 -6.29 12.92 -1.79
N LEU A 33 -6.73 13.41 -0.62
CA LEU A 33 -5.86 13.58 0.55
C LEU A 33 -5.28 12.23 1.00
N LEU A 34 -6.12 11.21 1.14
CA LEU A 34 -5.68 9.84 1.49
C LEU A 34 -4.77 9.23 0.41
N ARG A 35 -5.10 9.45 -0.87
CA ARG A 35 -4.30 8.99 -2.00
C ARG A 35 -2.90 9.61 -2.01
N ARG A 36 -2.76 10.89 -1.63
CA ARG A 36 -1.45 11.56 -1.50
C ARG A 36 -0.53 10.82 -0.54
N HIS A 37 -1.04 10.38 0.61
CA HIS A 37 -0.27 9.57 1.56
C HIS A 37 0.24 8.27 0.93
N ALA A 38 -0.61 7.55 0.20
CA ALA A 38 -0.19 6.36 -0.53
C ALA A 38 0.89 6.68 -1.59
N LEU A 39 0.73 7.78 -2.34
CA LEU A 39 1.67 8.19 -3.39
C LEU A 39 3.07 8.51 -2.83
N ASN A 40 3.17 8.95 -1.57
CA ASN A 40 4.47 9.18 -0.93
C ASN A 40 5.30 7.88 -0.83
N LEU A 41 4.70 6.69 -0.88
CA LEU A 41 5.42 5.42 -0.97
C LEU A 41 6.34 5.34 -2.22
N ALA A 42 6.11 6.17 -3.24
CA ALA A 42 7.00 6.29 -4.39
C ALA A 42 8.43 6.66 -3.96
N PHE A 43 8.59 7.39 -2.86
CA PHE A 43 9.85 7.91 -2.33
C PHE A 43 10.49 7.00 -1.26
N TRP A 44 9.95 5.79 -1.08
CA TRP A 44 10.48 4.81 -0.14
C TRP A 44 11.93 4.38 -0.49
N PRO A 45 12.82 4.14 0.49
CA PRO A 45 12.63 4.34 1.93
C PRO A 45 13.13 5.72 2.41
N SER A 46 13.78 6.50 1.55
CA SER A 46 14.79 7.48 1.97
C SER A 46 14.34 8.94 1.93
N GLU A 47 13.28 9.27 1.19
CA GLU A 47 13.00 10.67 0.81
C GLU A 47 11.70 11.25 1.38
N ALA A 48 10.92 10.46 2.14
CA ALA A 48 9.68 10.93 2.76
C ALA A 48 9.59 10.48 4.22
N ASP A 49 9.13 11.38 5.09
CA ASP A 49 8.75 11.11 6.48
C ASP A 49 7.49 10.22 6.50
N LEU A 50 7.70 8.96 6.17
CA LEU A 50 6.67 7.92 6.09
C LEU A 50 6.74 7.10 7.37
N ASP A 51 5.66 7.10 8.17
CA ASP A 51 5.50 6.11 9.22
C ASP A 51 5.02 4.79 8.60
N TRP A 52 5.96 3.90 8.29
CA TRP A 52 5.67 2.59 7.73
C TRP A 52 6.51 1.50 8.42
N CYS A 53 6.00 0.27 8.40
CA CYS A 53 6.75 -0.89 8.84
C CYS A 53 6.36 -2.16 8.08
N TRP A 54 7.23 -3.16 8.12
CA TRP A 54 6.87 -4.50 7.64
C TRP A 54 5.90 -5.17 8.62
N ILE A 55 4.89 -5.85 8.09
CA ILE A 55 4.10 -6.76 8.90
C ILE A 55 4.97 -7.98 9.16
N LYS A 56 5.43 -8.17 10.40
CA LYS A 56 6.45 -9.17 10.79
C LYS A 56 6.21 -10.56 10.17
N SER A 57 4.98 -11.06 10.22
CA SER A 57 4.61 -12.39 9.69
C SER A 57 4.56 -12.47 8.15
N LEU A 58 4.65 -11.33 7.45
CA LEU A 58 4.58 -11.20 6.00
C LEU A 58 5.78 -10.43 5.41
N GLU A 59 6.84 -10.18 6.19
CA GLU A 59 8.02 -9.46 5.73
C GLU A 59 8.72 -10.20 4.57
N ALA A 60 8.85 -11.52 4.67
CA ALA A 60 9.38 -12.36 3.58
C ALA A 60 8.53 -12.27 2.30
N LYS A 61 7.24 -11.93 2.42
CA LYS A 61 6.32 -11.67 1.30
C LYS A 61 6.27 -10.19 0.89
N ARG A 62 7.08 -9.33 1.53
CA ARG A 62 7.23 -7.90 1.27
C ARG A 62 5.91 -7.13 1.42
N VAL A 63 5.12 -7.51 2.42
CA VAL A 63 3.87 -6.82 2.78
C VAL A 63 4.12 -5.95 4.00
N GLY A 64 3.83 -4.66 3.86
CA GLY A 64 3.97 -3.66 4.92
C GLY A 64 2.69 -2.88 5.16
N GLU A 65 2.71 -2.08 6.21
CA GLU A 65 1.69 -1.08 6.49
C GLU A 65 2.30 0.32 6.44
N LEU A 66 1.53 1.27 5.89
CA LEU A 66 1.75 2.70 6.04
C LEU A 66 0.68 3.22 7.01
N ARG A 67 1.13 3.99 8.01
CA ARG A 67 0.31 4.55 9.07
C ARG A 67 0.07 6.02 8.79
N VAL A 68 -1.20 6.37 8.62
CA VAL A 68 -1.63 7.75 8.40
C VAL A 68 -2.26 8.26 9.68
N HIS A 69 -1.56 9.19 10.33
CA HIS A 69 -1.98 9.83 11.58
C HIS A 69 -2.91 11.03 11.37
N GLU A 70 -2.89 11.62 10.17
CA GLU A 70 -3.80 12.70 9.78
C GLU A 70 -5.25 12.22 9.85
N VAL A 71 -6.13 13.07 10.41
CA VAL A 71 -7.57 12.82 10.43
C VAL A 71 -8.14 13.11 9.04
N ILE A 72 -8.74 12.10 8.41
CA ILE A 72 -9.35 12.22 7.07
C ILE A 72 -10.78 11.69 7.14
N ALA A 73 -11.76 12.49 6.71
CA ALA A 73 -13.18 12.13 6.77
C ALA A 73 -13.63 11.61 8.15
N GLN A 74 -13.16 12.24 9.24
CA GLN A 74 -13.42 11.85 10.65
C GLN A 74 -12.76 10.53 11.10
N HIS A 75 -11.99 9.88 10.23
CA HIS A 75 -11.20 8.70 10.57
C HIS A 75 -9.77 9.10 10.91
N ASN A 76 -9.24 8.53 11.98
CA ASN A 76 -7.83 8.61 12.36
C ASN A 76 -7.18 7.22 12.28
N ASN A 77 -5.87 7.14 12.52
CA ASN A 77 -5.15 5.86 12.58
C ASN A 77 -5.42 4.97 11.36
N ILE A 78 -5.41 5.57 10.17
CA ILE A 78 -5.71 4.88 8.92
C ILE A 78 -4.48 4.03 8.57
N ARG A 79 -4.74 2.79 8.16
CA ARG A 79 -3.72 1.84 7.69
C ARG A 79 -3.89 1.62 6.20
N ILE A 80 -2.81 1.82 5.46
CA ILE A 80 -2.71 1.42 4.06
C ILE A 80 -1.79 0.21 4.02
N ILE A 81 -2.37 -0.95 3.70
CA ILE A 81 -1.59 -2.18 3.56
C ILE A 81 -1.06 -2.23 2.14
N PHE A 82 0.25 -2.45 1.99
CA PHE A 82 0.90 -2.46 0.69
C PHE A 82 1.78 -3.68 0.49
N PHE A 83 1.96 -4.06 -0.77
CA PHE A 83 2.94 -5.04 -1.23
C PHE A 83 3.99 -4.34 -2.08
N LYS A 84 5.26 -4.46 -1.70
CA LYS A 84 6.38 -3.90 -2.45
C LYS A 84 7.02 -4.96 -3.33
N SER A 85 6.80 -4.88 -4.64
CA SER A 85 7.48 -5.75 -5.59
C SER A 85 9.00 -5.54 -5.54
N ASN A 86 9.75 -6.63 -5.67
CA ASN A 86 11.19 -6.63 -5.95
C ASN A 86 11.50 -6.83 -7.44
N LYS A 87 10.47 -7.00 -8.27
CA LYS A 87 10.60 -7.18 -9.72
C LYS A 87 9.94 -6.04 -10.48
N ILE A 88 10.62 -5.65 -11.55
CA ILE A 88 10.12 -4.73 -12.56
C ILE A 88 9.29 -5.55 -13.54
N LEU A 89 8.14 -5.02 -13.96
CA LEU A 89 7.34 -5.66 -15.01
C LEU A 89 7.98 -5.39 -16.38
N PRO A 90 7.89 -6.31 -17.36
CA PRO A 90 8.63 -6.20 -18.63
C PRO A 90 8.44 -4.88 -19.40
N SER A 91 7.30 -4.20 -19.22
CA SER A 91 6.96 -2.95 -19.91
C SER A 91 7.09 -1.70 -19.03
N GLU A 92 7.76 -1.77 -17.89
CA GLU A 92 7.80 -0.68 -16.91
C GLU A 92 9.22 -0.29 -16.55
N PRO A 93 9.51 1.02 -16.40
CA PRO A 93 10.85 1.48 -16.03
C PRO A 93 11.15 1.33 -14.53
N LEU A 94 10.12 1.17 -13.68
CA LEU A 94 10.26 1.17 -12.21
C LEU A 94 9.49 0.01 -11.57
N PRO A 95 9.95 -0.51 -10.41
CA PRO A 95 9.19 -1.48 -9.63
C PRO A 95 7.91 -0.86 -9.07
N ARG A 96 6.93 -1.72 -8.74
CA ARG A 96 5.64 -1.29 -8.21
C ARG A 96 5.51 -1.51 -6.70
N ILE A 97 4.81 -0.58 -6.06
CA ILE A 97 4.19 -0.76 -4.75
C ILE A 97 2.69 -0.83 -4.96
N TRP A 98 2.08 -1.96 -4.61
CA TRP A 98 0.65 -2.18 -4.73
C TRP A 98 -0.04 -1.86 -3.42
N THR A 99 -1.02 -0.96 -3.40
CA THR A 99 -1.88 -0.82 -2.21
C THR A 99 -3.01 -1.85 -2.26
N LEU A 100 -3.07 -2.70 -1.24
CA LEU A 100 -3.92 -3.88 -1.19
C LEU A 100 -5.28 -3.57 -0.56
N THR A 101 -5.27 -2.81 0.53
CA THR A 101 -6.47 -2.45 1.31
C THR A 101 -6.18 -1.21 2.15
N VAL A 102 -7.25 -0.48 2.50
CA VAL A 102 -7.19 0.70 3.35
C VAL A 102 -8.34 0.65 4.35
N PHE A 103 -8.07 0.94 5.63
CA PHE A 103 -9.07 0.94 6.69
C PHE A 103 -8.62 1.76 7.90
N GLN A 104 -9.56 2.24 8.72
CA GLN A 104 -9.26 2.75 10.05
C GLN A 104 -8.99 1.60 11.02
N LYS A 105 -7.90 1.65 11.77
CA LYS A 105 -7.55 0.62 12.74
C LYS A 105 -7.77 1.12 14.17
N LYS A 106 -8.36 0.27 15.02
CA LYS A 106 -8.62 0.60 16.45
C LYS A 106 -7.50 0.17 17.41
N ARG A 107 -6.68 -0.81 17.02
CA ARG A 107 -5.59 -1.41 17.82
C ARG A 107 -4.42 -1.74 16.90
N ASP A 108 -3.19 -1.57 17.34
CA ASP A 108 -2.04 -1.73 16.44
C ASP A 108 -1.80 -3.17 15.95
N ASP A 109 -2.26 -4.19 16.69
CA ASP A 109 -2.05 -5.59 16.31
C ASP A 109 -3.03 -6.07 15.23
N PHE A 110 -2.52 -6.81 14.25
CA PHE A 110 -3.34 -7.53 13.27
C PHE A 110 -3.73 -8.92 13.78
N SER A 111 -5.01 -9.25 13.64
CA SER A 111 -5.52 -10.60 13.85
C SER A 111 -4.99 -11.57 12.79
N GLY A 112 -5.00 -12.86 13.10
CA GLY A 112 -4.63 -13.90 12.12
C GLY A 112 -5.49 -13.88 10.85
N LYS A 113 -6.76 -13.46 10.96
CA LYS A 113 -7.67 -13.32 9.81
C LYS A 113 -7.25 -12.16 8.88
N GLU A 114 -6.86 -11.02 9.45
CA GLU A 114 -6.34 -9.88 8.69
C GLU A 114 -5.03 -10.27 7.97
N ILE A 115 -4.10 -10.91 8.68
CA ILE A 115 -2.82 -11.38 8.10
C ILE A 115 -3.08 -12.35 6.93
N ALA A 116 -4.01 -13.31 7.11
CA ALA A 116 -4.37 -14.24 6.05
C ALA A 116 -4.98 -13.52 4.83
N ALA A 117 -5.83 -12.52 5.05
CA ALA A 117 -6.43 -11.72 3.98
C ALA A 117 -5.36 -10.93 3.20
N PHE A 118 -4.42 -10.26 3.89
CA PHE A 118 -3.35 -9.49 3.25
C PHE A 118 -2.45 -10.39 2.39
N ARG A 119 -2.12 -11.59 2.90
CA ARG A 119 -1.39 -12.61 2.14
C ARG A 119 -2.12 -12.98 0.85
N VAL A 120 -3.41 -13.29 0.92
CA VAL A 120 -4.21 -13.66 -0.26
C VAL A 120 -4.29 -12.51 -1.26
N MET A 121 -4.50 -11.28 -0.80
CA MET A 121 -4.51 -10.10 -1.67
C MET A 121 -3.19 -9.93 -2.43
N ARG A 122 -2.05 -10.09 -1.74
CA ARG A 122 -0.73 -10.09 -2.37
C ARG A 122 -0.58 -11.22 -3.38
N ASP A 123 -0.97 -12.43 -3.02
CA ASP A 123 -0.81 -13.60 -3.89
C ASP A 123 -1.68 -13.48 -5.16
N ILE A 124 -2.84 -12.83 -5.10
CA ILE A 124 -3.66 -12.46 -6.28
C ILE A 124 -2.91 -11.48 -7.19
N VAL A 125 -2.27 -10.46 -6.63
CA VAL A 125 -1.47 -9.49 -7.41
C VAL A 125 -0.32 -10.21 -8.11
N VAL A 126 0.43 -11.05 -7.39
CA VAL A 126 1.55 -11.82 -7.95
C VAL A 126 1.09 -12.77 -9.04
N LYS A 127 0.03 -13.54 -8.80
CA LYS A 127 -0.54 -14.45 -9.81
C LYS A 127 -0.99 -13.69 -11.07
N ARG A 128 -1.57 -12.50 -10.93
CA ARG A 128 -2.10 -11.73 -12.07
C ARG A 128 -1.02 -11.01 -12.88
N TRP A 129 -0.03 -10.44 -12.21
CA TRP A 129 0.92 -9.52 -12.85
C TRP A 129 2.34 -10.08 -12.96
N TYR A 130 2.70 -11.03 -12.11
CA TYR A 130 4.06 -11.56 -12.01
C TYR A 130 4.14 -13.07 -12.21
N ALA A 131 3.09 -13.70 -12.76
CA ALA A 131 3.16 -15.10 -13.16
C ALA A 131 4.32 -15.32 -14.14
N GLY A 132 5.14 -16.34 -13.87
CA GLY A 132 6.34 -16.62 -14.66
C GLY A 132 7.57 -15.77 -14.30
N ILE A 133 7.44 -14.79 -13.40
CA ILE A 133 8.58 -13.99 -12.91
C ILE A 133 9.06 -14.59 -11.60
N ALA A 134 10.18 -15.31 -11.65
CA ALA A 134 10.76 -15.98 -10.48
C ALA A 134 11.11 -14.97 -9.37
N GLY A 135 10.62 -15.24 -8.16
CA GLY A 135 10.93 -14.47 -6.96
C GLY A 135 10.17 -13.15 -6.80
N ALA A 136 9.06 -12.96 -7.52
CA ALA A 136 8.12 -11.85 -7.31
C ALA A 136 7.21 -12.06 -6.09
#